data_AF-A0A7J7HQM6-F1
#
_entry.id   AF-A0A7J7HQM6-F1
#
_cell.length_a   1.000
_cell.length_b   1.000
_cell.length_c   1.000
_cell.angle_alpha   90.00
_cell.angle_beta   90.00
_cell.angle_gamma   90.00
#
_symmetry.space_group_name_H-M   'P 1'
#
loop_
_entity.id
_entity.type
_entity.pdbx_description
1 polymer ?
#
loop_
_entity_poly.entity_id
_entity_poly.type
_entity_poly.pdbx_seq_one_letter_code
_entity_poly.pdbx_strand_id
1 'polypeptide(L)'
;MGVPYPNNQSMRIIGSIWNADFWATRGGRVKINWTQAPFIAYYRKFHAKACIWSSAMSSCNSNSSSWFTQELDPKSQERLKWVQNNYMIYNYCADVNKFPQGLPAECSAATT
;
A
#
# COMPACT_ATOMS: atom_id res chain seq x y z
N MET A 1 11.11 -11.68 14.76
CA MET A 1 11.41 -11.00 13.47
C MET A 1 11.47 -9.51 13.73
N GLY A 2 12.65 -8.88 13.60
CA GLY A 2 12.89 -7.47 13.92
C GLY A 2 12.61 -6.51 12.76
N VAL A 3 11.63 -6.80 11.91
CA VAL A 3 11.25 -5.95 10.78
C VAL A 3 10.48 -4.74 11.31
N PRO A 4 10.91 -3.50 11.02
CA PRO A 4 10.18 -2.30 11.44
C PRO A 4 8.74 -2.28 10.90
N TYR A 5 7.80 -1.83 11.72
CA TYR A 5 6.38 -1.72 11.37
C TYR A 5 5.85 -0.33 11.75
N PRO A 6 4.97 0.31 10.95
CA PRO A 6 4.45 1.65 11.23
C PRO A 6 3.37 1.60 12.33
N ASN A 7 3.78 1.39 13.59
CA ASN A 7 2.89 1.34 14.76
C ASN A 7 2.88 2.65 15.58
N ASN A 8 3.97 3.42 15.56
CA ASN A 8 4.19 4.52 16.52
C ASN A 8 4.33 5.91 15.87
N GLN A 9 4.15 6.01 14.56
CA GLN A 9 4.25 7.28 13.83
C GLN A 9 2.89 7.64 13.22
N SER A 10 2.32 8.77 13.65
CA SER A 10 1.05 9.26 13.10
C SER A 10 1.20 9.64 11.62
N MET A 11 0.23 9.26 10.78
CA MET A 11 0.26 9.50 9.34
C MET A 11 -0.82 10.47 8.88
N ARG A 12 -0.69 10.99 7.66
CA ARG A 12 -1.68 11.84 6.99
C ARG A 12 -2.12 11.20 5.67
N ILE A 13 -3.38 11.38 5.31
CA ILE A 13 -3.91 10.98 4.00
C ILE A 13 -3.59 12.10 3.02
N ILE A 14 -2.91 11.78 1.92
CA ILE A 14 -2.53 12.73 0.86
C ILE A 14 -2.99 12.17 -0.48
N GLY A 15 -3.58 13.03 -1.31
CA GLY A 15 -3.90 12.73 -2.71
C GLY A 15 -3.18 13.71 -3.62
N SER A 16 -2.57 13.20 -4.69
CA SER A 16 -1.87 14.03 -5.67
C SER A 16 -1.95 13.43 -7.08
N ILE A 17 -1.90 14.31 -8.08
CA ILE A 17 -1.63 13.98 -9.48
C ILE A 17 -0.34 14.72 -9.86
N TRP A 18 0.65 14.00 -10.38
CA TRP A 18 1.97 14.55 -10.67
C TRP A 18 2.67 13.77 -11.79
N ASN A 19 3.67 14.39 -12.44
CA ASN A 19 4.47 13.74 -13.49
C ASN A 19 5.62 12.92 -12.90
N ALA A 20 5.65 11.62 -13.22
CA ALA A 20 6.66 10.67 -12.79
C ALA A 20 7.36 9.95 -13.96
N ASP A 21 7.69 10.71 -15.01
CA ASP A 21 8.30 10.24 -16.27
C ASP A 21 9.50 9.29 -16.12
N PHE A 22 10.27 9.42 -15.05
CA PHE A 22 11.47 8.61 -14.83
C PHE A 22 11.16 7.14 -14.55
N TRP A 23 9.95 6.78 -14.13
CA TRP A 23 9.65 5.40 -13.74
C TRP A 23 8.22 4.90 -14.01
N ALA A 24 7.21 5.79 -14.09
CA ALA A 24 5.80 5.39 -14.04
C ALA A 24 5.35 4.45 -15.18
N THR A 25 5.64 4.79 -16.44
CA THR A 25 5.12 4.05 -17.59
C THR A 25 6.22 3.25 -18.28
N ARG A 26 6.07 1.91 -18.31
CA ARG A 26 7.08 0.95 -18.82
C ARG A 26 8.48 1.18 -18.22
N GLY A 27 8.55 1.41 -16.91
CA GLY A 27 9.81 1.71 -16.22
C GLY A 27 10.45 3.02 -16.68
N GLY A 28 9.64 4.02 -17.06
CA GLY A 28 10.09 5.33 -17.52
C GLY A 28 10.41 5.43 -19.02
N ARG A 29 10.17 4.37 -19.81
CA ARG A 29 10.42 4.38 -21.26
C ARG A 29 9.40 5.19 -22.06
N VAL A 30 8.20 5.36 -21.52
CA VAL A 30 7.14 6.17 -22.15
C VAL A 30 6.97 7.43 -21.32
N LYS A 31 7.18 8.59 -21.95
CA LYS A 31 7.06 9.91 -21.33
C LYS A 31 5.66 10.47 -21.54
N ILE A 32 5.25 11.36 -20.64
CA ILE A 32 3.99 12.08 -20.74
C ILE A 32 3.96 12.90 -22.03
N ASN A 33 2.83 12.84 -22.73
CA ASN A 33 2.58 13.70 -23.88
C ASN A 33 1.76 14.91 -23.45
N TRP A 34 2.43 16.04 -23.18
CA TRP A 34 1.81 17.27 -22.71
C TRP A 34 0.77 17.86 -23.68
N THR A 35 0.76 17.48 -24.95
CA THR A 35 -0.29 17.93 -25.89
C THR A 35 -1.68 17.35 -25.55
N GLN A 36 -1.74 16.31 -24.71
CA GLN A 36 -2.99 15.71 -24.21
C GLN A 36 -3.47 16.32 -22.89
N ALA A 37 -2.81 17.38 -22.39
CA ALA A 37 -3.25 18.09 -21.21
C ALA A 37 -4.61 18.78 -21.44
N PRO A 38 -5.43 18.98 -20.38
CA PRO A 38 -5.15 18.70 -18.97
C PRO A 38 -5.34 17.24 -18.56
N PHE A 39 -4.48 16.76 -17.65
CA PHE A 39 -4.66 15.46 -16.98
C PHE A 39 -5.47 15.66 -15.71
N ILE A 40 -6.66 15.07 -15.64
CA ILE A 40 -7.62 15.33 -14.56
C ILE A 40 -7.92 14.04 -13.78
N ALA A 41 -7.77 14.09 -12.46
CA ALA A 41 -8.20 13.05 -11.53
C ALA A 41 -9.36 13.57 -10.66
N TYR A 42 -10.46 12.83 -10.62
CA TYR A 42 -11.64 13.17 -9.82
C TYR A 42 -11.69 12.30 -8.58
N TYR A 43 -11.82 12.93 -7.42
CA TYR A 43 -11.96 12.27 -6.12
C TYR A 43 -13.33 12.58 -5.52
N ARG A 44 -13.98 11.57 -4.94
CA ARG A 44 -15.30 11.71 -4.30
C ARG A 44 -15.41 10.75 -3.12
N LYS A 45 -16.40 10.99 -2.27
CA LYS A 45 -16.71 10.15 -1.10
C LYS A 45 -15.52 9.99 -0.15
N PHE A 46 -14.91 11.12 0.23
CA PHE A 46 -13.87 11.13 1.27
C PHE A 46 -14.48 10.64 2.58
N HIS A 47 -14.06 9.46 3.01
CA HIS A 47 -14.57 8.82 4.21
C HIS A 47 -13.40 8.17 4.95
N ALA A 48 -13.05 8.72 6.11
CA ALA A 48 -11.98 8.22 6.96
C ALA A 48 -12.56 7.82 8.31
N LYS A 49 -12.49 6.52 8.64
CA LYS A 49 -12.61 6.02 10.01
C LYS A 49 -11.18 5.80 10.49
N ALA A 50 -10.70 6.67 11.36
CA ALA A 50 -9.31 6.67 11.81
C ALA A 50 -9.23 7.10 13.27
N CYS A 51 -8.13 6.74 13.92
CA CYS A 51 -7.76 7.32 15.20
C CYS A 51 -6.96 8.60 14.97
N ILE A 52 -7.48 9.70 15.49
CA ILE A 52 -6.88 11.01 15.34
C ILE A 52 -5.78 11.15 16.39
N TRP A 53 -4.60 11.55 15.92
CA TRP A 53 -3.49 11.88 16.80
C TRP A 53 -3.52 13.37 17.10
N SER A 54 -3.66 13.74 18.37
CA SER A 54 -3.69 15.14 18.83
C SER A 54 -3.02 15.25 20.19
N SER A 55 -2.32 16.35 20.45
CA SER A 55 -1.69 16.61 21.76
C SER A 55 -0.83 15.45 22.27
N ALA A 56 -0.05 14.83 21.38
CA ALA A 56 0.81 13.67 21.64
C ALA A 56 0.07 12.37 22.06
N MET A 57 -1.24 12.28 21.86
CA MET A 57 -2.05 11.10 22.21
C MET A 57 -2.95 10.67 21.05
N SER A 58 -3.16 9.36 20.91
CA SER A 58 -4.13 8.79 19.97
C SER A 58 -5.53 8.81 20.55
N SER A 59 -6.54 9.05 19.71
CA SER A 59 -7.94 8.82 20.06
C SER A 59 -8.32 7.33 20.12
N CYS A 60 -7.44 6.41 19.66
CA CYS A 60 -7.63 4.97 19.83
C CYS A 60 -7.42 4.57 21.29
N ASN A 61 -8.31 3.72 21.81
CA ASN A 61 -8.11 2.97 23.05
C ASN A 61 -8.32 1.47 22.79
N SER A 62 -8.16 0.62 23.81
CA SER A 62 -8.38 -0.84 23.70
C SER A 62 -9.81 -1.23 23.31
N ASN A 63 -10.79 -0.32 23.45
CA ASN A 63 -12.17 -0.46 23.00
C ASN A 63 -12.43 0.24 21.65
N SER A 64 -11.36 0.67 20.94
CA SER A 64 -11.51 1.27 19.62
C SER A 64 -12.09 0.24 18.65
N SER A 65 -12.82 0.77 17.67
CA SER A 65 -13.68 0.03 16.75
C SER A 65 -13.12 -1.34 16.30
N SER A 66 -13.93 -2.39 16.45
CA SER A 66 -13.56 -3.80 16.21
C SER A 66 -13.01 -4.11 14.81
N TRP A 67 -13.31 -3.28 13.81
CA TRP A 67 -12.76 -3.48 12.46
C TRP A 67 -11.25 -3.18 12.36
N PHE A 68 -10.65 -2.38 13.26
CA PHE A 68 -9.20 -2.09 13.22
C PHE A 68 -8.33 -3.32 13.50
N THR A 69 -8.88 -4.30 14.21
CA THR A 69 -8.22 -5.57 14.56
C THR A 69 -8.76 -6.74 13.73
N GLN A 70 -9.44 -6.46 12.62
CA GLN A 70 -10.02 -7.50 11.78
C GLN A 70 -8.95 -8.20 10.94
N GLU A 71 -9.00 -9.53 10.92
CA GLU A 71 -8.22 -10.37 10.02
C GLU A 71 -9.05 -10.76 8.79
N LEU A 72 -8.37 -11.14 7.70
CA LEU A 72 -9.04 -11.63 6.51
C LEU A 72 -9.66 -13.00 6.79
N ASP A 73 -10.95 -13.15 6.51
CA ASP A 73 -11.61 -14.45 6.51
C ASP A 73 -11.13 -15.32 5.32
N PRO A 74 -11.34 -16.64 5.36
CA PRO A 74 -10.85 -17.55 4.31
C PRO A 74 -11.28 -17.18 2.88
N LYS A 75 -12.51 -16.67 2.69
CA LYS A 75 -12.98 -16.27 1.35
C LYS A 75 -12.26 -15.03 0.85
N SER A 76 -11.96 -14.09 1.75
CA SER A 76 -11.18 -12.90 1.43
C SER A 76 -9.73 -13.25 1.11
N GLN A 77 -9.15 -14.23 1.81
CA GLN A 77 -7.81 -14.75 1.50
C GLN A 77 -7.76 -15.44 0.12
N GLU A 78 -8.75 -16.28 -0.22
CA GLU A 78 -8.86 -16.89 -1.55
C GLU A 78 -8.95 -15.84 -2.66
N ARG A 79 -9.74 -14.78 -2.44
CA ARG A 79 -9.86 -13.67 -3.40
C ARG A 79 -8.53 -12.93 -3.57
N LEU A 80 -7.81 -12.67 -2.47
CA LEU A 80 -6.48 -12.06 -2.53
C LEU A 80 -5.52 -12.93 -3.36
N LYS A 81 -5.50 -14.25 -3.10
CA LYS A 81 -4.69 -15.21 -3.86
C LYS A 81 -5.06 -15.24 -5.34
N TRP A 82 -6.35 -15.19 -5.67
CA TRP A 82 -6.79 -15.13 -7.06
C TRP A 82 -6.32 -13.84 -7.76
N VAL A 83 -6.40 -12.68 -7.10
CA VAL A 83 -5.89 -11.42 -7.65
C VAL A 83 -4.37 -11.48 -7.85
N GLN A 84 -3.64 -12.00 -6.87
CA GLN A 84 -2.19 -12.21 -6.97
C GLN A 84 -1.82 -13.12 -8.15
N ASN A 85 -2.55 -14.22 -8.36
CA ASN A 85 -2.25 -15.17 -9.43
C ASN A 85 -2.61 -14.66 -10.83
N ASN A 86 -3.64 -13.81 -10.96
CA ASN A 86 -4.18 -13.44 -12.28
C ASN A 86 -3.83 -12.01 -12.73
N TYR A 87 -3.53 -11.09 -11.80
CA TYR A 87 -3.35 -9.66 -12.13
C TYR A 87 -2.06 -9.03 -11.60
N MET A 88 -1.29 -9.72 -10.74
CA MET A 88 -0.05 -9.17 -10.20
C MET A 88 1.09 -9.28 -11.22
N ILE A 89 1.62 -8.14 -11.65
CA ILE A 89 2.71 -8.06 -12.63
C ILE A 89 4.10 -7.85 -12.01
N TYR A 90 4.16 -7.51 -10.71
CA TYR A 90 5.39 -7.31 -9.97
C TYR A 90 5.17 -7.64 -8.49
N ASN A 91 6.14 -8.34 -7.89
CA ASN A 91 6.17 -8.65 -6.46
C ASN A 91 7.62 -8.58 -5.95
N TYR A 92 7.90 -7.66 -5.03
CA TYR A 92 9.24 -7.49 -4.48
C TYR A 92 9.70 -8.72 -3.67
N CYS A 93 8.78 -9.48 -3.09
CA CYS A 93 9.07 -10.73 -2.38
C CYS A 93 9.47 -11.89 -3.30
N ALA A 94 9.33 -11.74 -4.61
CA ALA A 94 9.78 -12.72 -5.60
C ALA A 94 10.95 -12.19 -6.47
N ASP A 95 11.41 -10.96 -6.21
CA ASP A 95 12.41 -10.27 -7.02
C ASP A 95 13.83 -10.59 -6.53
N VAL A 96 14.32 -11.78 -6.89
CA VAL A 96 15.66 -12.24 -6.53
C VAL A 96 16.80 -11.39 -7.12
N ASN A 97 16.53 -10.69 -8.23
CA ASN A 97 17.51 -9.81 -8.85
C ASN A 97 17.70 -8.54 -8.04
N LYS A 98 16.62 -7.99 -7.49
CA LYS A 98 16.68 -6.82 -6.59
C LYS A 98 17.27 -7.18 -5.23
N PHE A 99 17.06 -8.41 -4.76
CA PHE A 99 17.54 -8.88 -3.46
C PHE A 99 18.50 -10.07 -3.60
N PRO A 100 19.71 -9.86 -4.14
CA PRO A 100 20.67 -10.93 -4.40
C PRO A 100 21.21 -11.59 -3.12
N GLN A 101 21.10 -10.90 -1.97
CA GLN A 101 21.56 -11.39 -0.66
C GLN A 101 20.47 -12.11 0.13
N GLY A 102 19.34 -12.42 -0.50
CA GLY A 102 18.19 -13.03 0.14
C GLY A 102 17.00 -12.07 0.23
N LEU A 103 15.81 -12.65 0.16
CA LEU A 103 14.56 -11.91 0.16
C LEU A 103 14.30 -11.25 1.53
N PRO A 104 13.53 -10.15 1.57
CA PRO A 104 13.15 -9.49 2.81
C PRO A 104 12.47 -10.44 3.79
N ALA A 105 12.78 -10.31 5.08
CA ALA A 105 12.39 -11.27 6.11
C ALA A 105 10.87 -11.36 6.32
N GLU A 106 10.13 -10.30 6.02
CA GLU A 106 8.66 -10.29 6.07
C GLU A 106 8.01 -11.14 4.98
N CYS A 107 8.72 -11.43 3.89
CA CYS A 107 8.19 -12.20 2.77
C CYS A 107 7.93 -13.67 3.13
N SER A 108 8.63 -14.21 4.12
CA SER A 108 8.44 -15.59 4.60
C SER A 108 7.20 -15.75 5.50
N ALA A 109 6.69 -14.65 6.05
CA ALA A 109 5.50 -14.65 6.90
C ALA A 109 4.19 -14.70 6.10
N ALA A 110 4.23 -14.34 4.81
CA ALA A 110 3.06 -14.34 3.92
C ALA A 110 2.68 -15.74 3.38
N THR A 111 3.41 -16.79 3.79
CA THR A 111 3.28 -18.16 3.29
C THR A 111 2.72 -19.18 4.30
N THR A 112 2.20 -18.73 5.45
CA THR A 112 1.55 -19.61 6.43
C THR A 112 0.04 -19.36 6.46
#